data_AF-A0A7J3B765-F1
#
_entry.id   AF-A0A7J3B765-F1
#
_cell.length_a   1.000
_cell.length_b   1.000
_cell.length_c   1.000
_cell.angle_alpha   90.00
_cell.angle_beta   90.00
_cell.angle_gamma   90.00
#
_symmetry.space_group_name_H-M   'P 1'
#
loop_
_entity.id
_entity.type
_entity.pdbx_description
1 polymer ?
#
loop_
_entity_poly.entity_id
_entity_poly.type
_entity_poly.pdbx_seq_one_letter_code
_entity_poly.pdbx_strand_id
1 'polypeptide(L)'
;MASPYEFRGKGSITLTLMMIELLKGRRKLREISSDLGITPQGASIYIKNLQKLGYVDSESTPTREGIAFLQQMLADISLFVEQAYRDSGIISSCEAIAGDDLKKGENVYLEMVDGLLYAFKKGSSGSQGIVTFSASKGDPVEVSKIRGIIKYRPGNLFIVRVDFDGYTSAGFRKLGEFHKEKQINFTGAFGVLAYKFCQRASLDVSIFAPVEGCIEASVKGLNSLLVYSPEMSRFLFKKLSENVDKYKINPKFTEL
;
A
#
# COMPACT_ATOMS: atom_id res chain seq x y z
N MET A 1 4.41 11.96 18.70
CA MET A 1 4.83 11.46 17.38
C MET A 1 6.23 10.90 17.59
N ALA A 2 6.36 9.58 17.70
CA ALA A 2 7.65 8.96 17.99
C ALA A 2 8.60 9.25 16.84
N SER A 3 9.63 10.04 17.12
CA SER A 3 10.57 10.47 16.10
C SER A 3 11.59 9.36 15.86
N PRO A 4 12.08 9.12 14.63
CA PRO A 4 13.22 8.23 14.39
C PRO A 4 14.46 8.58 15.24
N TYR A 5 14.50 9.78 15.81
CA TYR A 5 15.52 10.25 16.75
C TYR A 5 15.42 9.64 18.17
N GLU A 6 14.28 9.06 18.59
CA GLU A 6 14.14 8.40 19.90
C GLU A 6 14.97 7.11 20.01
N PHE A 7 15.18 6.41 18.89
CA PHE A 7 16.08 5.25 18.82
C PHE A 7 17.56 5.61 18.84
N ARG A 8 17.92 6.89 18.63
CA ARG A 8 19.31 7.37 18.61
C ARG A 8 19.84 7.81 19.98
N GLY A 9 19.02 7.83 21.03
CA GLY A 9 19.53 7.92 22.39
C GLY A 9 20.50 6.77 22.63
N LYS A 10 21.81 7.08 22.73
CA LYS A 10 22.93 6.12 22.63
C LYS A 10 22.62 4.76 23.29
N GLY A 11 22.25 3.78 22.48
CA GLY A 11 22.09 2.39 22.89
C GLY A 11 20.68 1.96 23.32
N SER A 12 19.61 2.71 23.09
CA SER A 12 18.24 2.31 23.48
C SER A 12 17.82 0.95 22.91
N ILE A 13 18.06 0.68 21.62
CA ILE A 13 17.80 -0.65 21.01
C ILE A 13 18.65 -1.74 21.68
N THR A 14 19.94 -1.50 21.93
CA THR A 14 20.81 -2.50 22.57
C THR A 14 20.39 -2.76 24.02
N LEU A 15 19.97 -1.73 24.76
CA LEU A 15 19.40 -1.86 26.10
C LEU A 15 18.12 -2.70 26.08
N THR A 16 17.26 -2.51 25.08
CA THR A 16 16.06 -3.31 24.86
C THR A 16 16.37 -4.77 24.54
N LEU A 17 17.36 -5.04 23.68
CA LEU A 17 17.83 -6.39 23.41
C LEU A 17 18.39 -7.06 24.67
N MET A 18 19.20 -6.33 25.46
CA MET A 18 19.70 -6.80 26.75
C MET A 18 18.55 -7.14 27.71
N MET A 19 17.53 -6.28 27.81
CA MET A 19 16.32 -6.53 28.63
C MET A 19 15.57 -7.79 28.20
N ILE A 20 15.44 -8.04 26.89
CA ILE A 20 14.80 -9.26 26.36
C ILE A 20 15.60 -10.51 26.77
N GLU A 21 16.93 -10.46 26.69
CA GLU A 21 17.79 -11.58 27.10
C GLU A 21 17.71 -11.86 28.60
N LEU A 22 17.68 -10.81 29.44
CA LEU A 22 17.48 -10.94 30.89
C LEU A 22 16.10 -11.53 31.23
N LEU A 23 15.04 -11.13 30.51
CA LEU A 23 13.68 -11.70 30.69
C LEU A 23 13.59 -13.18 30.30
N LYS A 24 14.39 -13.64 29.34
CA LYS A 24 14.53 -15.07 29.02
C LYS A 24 15.26 -15.87 30.11
N GLY A 25 15.63 -15.22 31.22
CA GLY A 25 16.33 -15.83 32.34
C GLY A 25 17.84 -15.97 32.13
N ARG A 26 18.40 -15.39 31.06
CA ARG A 26 19.84 -15.45 30.80
C ARG A 26 20.55 -14.44 31.69
N ARG A 27 21.43 -14.93 32.58
CA ARG A 27 22.16 -14.09 33.54
C ARG A 27 23.68 -14.09 33.33
N LYS A 28 24.21 -15.01 32.52
CA LYS A 28 25.65 -15.07 32.25
C LYS A 28 26.02 -14.10 31.15
N LEU A 29 26.83 -13.09 31.50
CA LEU A 29 27.34 -12.08 30.57
C LEU A 29 27.94 -12.65 29.27
N ARG A 30 28.67 -13.77 29.35
CA ARG A 30 29.26 -14.42 28.15
C ARG A 30 28.20 -14.94 27.18
N GLU A 31 27.12 -15.52 27.69
CA GLU A 31 26.02 -16.03 26.86
C GLU A 31 25.29 -14.84 26.20
N ILE A 32 24.91 -13.83 27.00
CA ILE A 32 24.22 -12.62 26.51
C ILE A 32 25.06 -11.89 25.45
N SER A 33 26.36 -11.70 25.70
CA SER A 33 27.25 -11.01 24.75
C SER A 33 27.45 -11.77 23.45
N SER A 34 27.58 -13.11 23.51
CA SER A 34 27.67 -13.97 22.33
C SER A 34 26.42 -13.87 21.46
N ASP A 35 25.25 -13.96 22.06
CA ASP A 35 23.97 -13.94 21.33
C ASP A 35 23.68 -12.58 20.68
N LEU A 36 24.12 -11.49 21.32
CA LEU A 36 23.96 -10.13 20.82
C LEU A 36 25.10 -9.69 19.89
N GLY A 37 26.13 -10.52 19.70
CA GLY A 37 27.30 -10.18 18.87
C GLY A 37 28.13 -9.01 19.40
N ILE A 38 28.13 -8.78 20.72
CA ILE A 38 28.88 -7.71 21.38
C ILE A 38 29.99 -8.28 22.26
N THR A 39 30.92 -7.44 22.72
CA THR A 39 31.96 -7.88 23.67
C THR A 39 31.36 -8.07 25.08
N PRO A 40 31.91 -8.99 25.91
CA PRO A 40 31.50 -9.13 27.31
C PRO A 40 31.62 -7.82 28.11
N GLN A 41 32.64 -7.01 27.80
CA GLN A 41 32.84 -5.68 28.39
C GLN A 41 31.71 -4.73 27.98
N GLY A 42 31.29 -4.75 26.71
CA GLY A 42 30.14 -3.99 26.22
C GLY A 42 28.85 -4.39 26.93
N ALA A 43 28.57 -5.70 27.04
CA ALA A 43 27.41 -6.20 27.77
C ALA A 43 27.41 -5.74 29.24
N SER A 44 28.57 -5.74 29.91
CA SER A 44 28.70 -5.24 31.28
C SER A 44 28.37 -3.75 31.40
N ILE A 45 28.78 -2.93 30.43
CA ILE A 45 28.43 -1.50 30.37
C ILE A 45 26.91 -1.32 30.25
N TYR A 46 26.26 -2.09 29.38
CA TYR A 46 24.81 -2.00 29.21
C TYR A 46 24.03 -2.44 30.45
N ILE A 47 24.43 -3.52 31.14
CA ILE A 47 23.80 -3.91 32.41
C ILE A 47 23.95 -2.80 33.45
N LYS A 48 25.14 -2.23 33.61
CA LYS A 48 25.35 -1.11 34.54
C LYS A 48 24.48 0.10 34.21
N ASN A 49 24.27 0.38 32.92
CA ASN A 49 23.38 1.45 32.48
C ASN A 49 21.92 1.14 32.82
N LEU A 50 21.45 -0.10 32.59
CA LEU A 50 20.10 -0.54 32.97
C LEU A 50 19.88 -0.44 34.48
N GLN A 51 20.89 -0.81 35.28
CA GLN A 51 20.86 -0.68 36.73
C GLN A 51 20.80 0.79 37.18
N LYS A 52 21.61 1.65 36.57
CA LYS A 52 21.59 3.10 36.84
C LYS A 52 20.24 3.74 36.51
N LEU A 53 19.55 3.24 35.49
CA LEU A 53 18.22 3.70 35.09
C LEU A 53 17.08 3.07 35.93
N GLY A 54 17.40 2.15 36.84
CA GLY A 54 16.39 1.46 37.67
C GLY A 54 15.58 0.41 36.91
N TYR A 55 15.97 0.03 35.69
CA TYR A 55 15.28 -0.96 34.87
C TYR A 55 15.67 -2.41 35.22
N VAL A 56 16.80 -2.57 35.90
CA VAL A 56 17.36 -3.86 36.30
C VAL A 56 17.93 -3.71 37.71
N ASP A 57 17.76 -4.73 38.56
CA ASP A 57 18.29 -4.73 39.92
C ASP A 57 19.77 -5.17 40.01
N SER A 58 20.31 -5.23 41.22
CA SER A 58 21.70 -5.68 41.46
C SER A 58 21.98 -7.11 41.02
N GLU A 59 20.96 -7.98 40.96
CA GLU A 59 21.06 -9.36 40.51
C GLU A 59 20.83 -9.54 39.01
N SER A 60 20.76 -8.44 38.26
CA SER A 60 20.45 -8.43 36.83
C SER A 60 19.02 -8.92 36.52
N THR A 61 18.08 -8.75 37.45
CA THR A 61 16.67 -9.05 37.23
C THR A 61 15.92 -7.80 36.77
N PRO A 62 15.13 -7.86 35.69
CA PRO A 62 14.27 -6.76 35.26
C PRO A 62 13.29 -6.30 36.36
N THR A 63 13.22 -5.00 36.60
CA THR A 63 12.26 -4.37 37.53
C THR A 63 10.91 -4.12 36.85
N ARG A 64 9.89 -3.66 37.60
CA ARG A 64 8.60 -3.26 37.01
C ARG A 64 8.77 -2.10 36.03
N GLU A 65 9.62 -1.14 36.39
CA GLU A 65 9.97 0.02 35.59
C GLU A 65 10.70 -0.41 34.32
N GLY A 66 11.59 -1.40 34.42
CA GLY A 66 12.25 -1.99 33.25
C GLY A 66 11.29 -2.70 32.31
N ILE A 67 10.32 -3.45 32.84
CA ILE A 67 9.28 -4.09 32.03
C ILE A 67 8.42 -3.03 31.31
N ALA A 68 8.02 -1.96 32.01
CA ALA A 68 7.27 -0.86 31.41
C ALA A 68 8.07 -0.15 30.31
N PHE A 69 9.36 0.11 30.54
CA PHE A 69 10.28 0.63 29.53
C PHE A 69 10.35 -0.28 28.29
N LEU A 70 10.50 -1.60 28.50
CA LEU A 70 10.56 -2.56 27.41
C LEU A 70 9.26 -2.57 26.59
N GLN A 71 8.11 -2.58 27.26
CA GLN A 71 6.80 -2.53 26.60
C GLN A 71 6.67 -1.28 25.72
N GLN A 72 7.03 -0.11 26.25
CA GLN A 72 6.98 1.14 25.49
C GLN A 72 7.92 1.08 24.28
N MET A 73 9.16 0.61 24.45
CA MET A 73 10.09 0.52 23.33
C MET A 73 9.60 -0.45 22.24
N LEU A 74 9.02 -1.60 22.61
CA LEU A 74 8.49 -2.55 21.63
C LEU A 74 7.32 -1.95 20.85
N ALA A 75 6.48 -1.14 21.50
CA ALA A 75 5.41 -0.40 20.83
C ALA A 75 5.99 0.65 19.87
N ASP A 76 7.01 1.41 20.29
CA ASP A 76 7.66 2.43 19.46
C ASP A 76 8.34 1.80 18.23
N ILE A 77 9.04 0.67 18.41
CA ILE A 77 9.65 -0.10 17.31
C ILE A 77 8.57 -0.55 16.33
N SER A 78 7.45 -1.08 16.84
CA SER A 78 6.34 -1.54 15.99
C SER A 78 5.76 -0.41 15.15
N LEU A 79 5.49 0.75 15.76
CA LEU A 79 5.01 1.95 15.07
C LEU A 79 6.01 2.46 14.04
N PHE A 80 7.31 2.44 14.36
CA PHE A 80 8.37 2.81 13.43
C PHE A 80 8.40 1.89 12.21
N VAL A 81 8.33 0.57 12.43
CA VAL A 81 8.31 -0.42 11.35
C VAL A 81 7.07 -0.22 10.47
N GLU A 82 5.90 -0.03 11.05
CA GLU A 82 4.68 0.28 10.29
C GLU A 82 4.79 1.56 9.46
N GLN A 83 5.36 2.63 10.04
CA GLN A 83 5.57 3.89 9.35
C GLN A 83 6.56 3.71 8.19
N ALA A 84 7.65 2.97 8.42
CA ALA A 84 8.62 2.65 7.38
C ALA A 84 7.98 1.86 6.22
N TYR A 85 7.07 0.92 6.51
CA TYR A 85 6.29 0.23 5.48
C TYR A 85 5.40 1.20 4.69
N ARG A 86 4.68 2.11 5.36
CA ARG A 86 3.85 3.14 4.70
C ARG A 86 4.66 4.05 3.79
N ASP A 87 5.79 4.56 4.28
CA ASP A 87 6.62 5.52 3.55
C ASP A 87 7.38 4.87 2.38
N SER A 88 7.72 3.58 2.50
CA SER A 88 8.39 2.82 1.44
C SER A 88 7.43 2.20 0.42
N GLY A 89 6.12 2.19 0.69
CA GLY A 89 5.12 1.51 -0.13
C GLY A 89 5.28 -0.02 -0.15
N ILE A 90 6.04 -0.60 0.79
CA ILE A 90 6.23 -2.05 0.89
C ILE A 90 4.98 -2.66 1.53
N ILE A 91 4.41 -3.65 0.85
CA ILE A 91 3.22 -4.37 1.30
C ILE A 91 3.67 -5.71 1.91
N SER A 92 3.43 -5.91 3.20
CA SER A 92 3.79 -7.14 3.93
C SER A 92 2.74 -8.25 3.83
N SER A 93 1.48 -7.85 3.66
CA SER A 93 0.31 -8.69 3.43
C SER A 93 -0.75 -7.93 2.63
N CYS A 94 -1.55 -8.65 1.85
CA CYS A 94 -2.65 -8.07 1.09
C CYS A 94 -3.81 -9.05 0.94
N GLU A 95 -4.96 -8.50 0.60
CA GLU A 95 -6.10 -9.26 0.09
C GLU A 95 -5.99 -9.36 -1.44
N ALA A 96 -6.36 -10.51 -1.97
CA ALA A 96 -6.42 -10.79 -3.39
C ALA A 96 -7.64 -11.68 -3.68
N ILE A 97 -7.97 -11.86 -4.95
CA ILE A 97 -8.94 -12.86 -5.41
C ILE A 97 -8.17 -14.15 -5.72
N ALA A 98 -8.65 -15.27 -5.22
CA ALA A 98 -8.06 -16.57 -5.52
C ALA A 98 -8.30 -16.92 -7.01
N GLY A 99 -7.24 -16.99 -7.81
CA GLY A 99 -7.31 -17.39 -9.22
C GLY A 99 -7.47 -18.89 -9.43
N ASP A 100 -7.18 -19.67 -8.39
CA ASP A 100 -7.26 -21.13 -8.27
C ASP A 100 -7.81 -21.50 -6.89
N ASP A 101 -8.10 -22.78 -6.63
CA ASP A 101 -8.38 -23.26 -5.27
C ASP A 101 -7.10 -23.31 -4.43
N LEU A 102 -6.96 -22.43 -3.44
CA LEU A 102 -5.74 -22.23 -2.67
C LEU A 102 -5.85 -22.86 -1.27
N LYS A 103 -4.75 -23.48 -0.81
CA LYS A 103 -4.66 -24.00 0.56
C LYS A 103 -3.83 -23.09 1.45
N LYS A 104 -4.16 -23.04 2.74
CA LYS A 104 -3.32 -22.39 3.75
C LYS A 104 -1.87 -22.89 3.66
N GLY A 105 -0.92 -21.95 3.68
CA GLY A 105 0.51 -22.21 3.60
C GLY A 105 1.03 -22.41 2.18
N GLU A 106 0.17 -22.36 1.16
CA GLU A 106 0.57 -22.50 -0.23
C GLU A 106 1.27 -21.23 -0.73
N ASN A 107 2.35 -21.41 -1.50
CA ASN A 107 3.03 -20.32 -2.18
C ASN A 107 2.23 -19.93 -3.42
N VAL A 108 2.02 -18.63 -3.60
CA VAL A 108 1.26 -18.07 -4.72
C VAL A 108 2.01 -16.93 -5.38
N TYR A 109 1.63 -16.68 -6.63
CA TYR A 109 2.08 -15.55 -7.44
C TYR A 109 0.98 -14.51 -7.48
N LEU A 110 1.35 -13.25 -7.29
CA LEU A 110 0.43 -12.12 -7.26
C LEU A 110 0.45 -11.38 -8.60
N GLU A 111 -0.71 -11.23 -9.22
CA GLU A 111 -0.87 -10.60 -10.54
C GLU A 111 -2.08 -9.66 -10.56
N MET A 112 -1.96 -8.52 -11.25
CA MET A 112 -3.09 -7.61 -11.48
C MET A 112 -3.91 -8.10 -12.66
N VAL A 113 -5.20 -8.35 -12.45
CA VAL A 113 -6.16 -8.76 -13.49
C VAL A 113 -7.39 -7.87 -13.37
N ASP A 114 -7.74 -7.19 -14.46
CA ASP A 114 -8.89 -6.27 -14.53
C ASP A 114 -8.96 -5.26 -13.37
N GLY A 115 -7.80 -4.75 -12.97
CA GLY A 115 -7.67 -3.76 -11.91
C GLY A 115 -7.76 -4.29 -10.47
N LEU A 116 -7.87 -5.61 -10.30
CA LEU A 116 -7.87 -6.28 -9.00
C LEU A 116 -6.65 -7.18 -8.87
N LEU A 117 -6.22 -7.40 -7.63
CA LEU A 117 -5.11 -8.28 -7.34
C LEU A 117 -5.61 -9.72 -7.25
N TYR A 118 -4.96 -10.63 -7.96
CA TYR A 118 -5.24 -12.06 -7.94
C TYR A 118 -4.04 -12.85 -7.42
N ALA A 119 -4.32 -13.99 -6.81
CA ALA A 119 -3.35 -14.96 -6.34
C ALA A 119 -3.49 -16.27 -7.13
N PHE A 120 -2.43 -16.68 -7.83
CA PHE A 120 -2.39 -17.90 -8.64
C PHE A 120 -1.35 -18.89 -8.13
N LYS A 121 -1.56 -20.20 -8.33
CA LYS A 121 -0.56 -21.23 -7.96
C LYS A 121 0.70 -21.16 -8.80
N LYS A 122 0.55 -20.72 -10.04
CA LYS A 122 1.61 -20.56 -11.02
C LYS A 122 1.44 -19.19 -11.66
N GLY A 123 2.55 -18.47 -11.80
CA GLY A 123 2.56 -17.17 -12.42
C GLY A 123 3.96 -16.83 -12.92
N SER A 124 4.04 -15.79 -13.73
CA SER A 124 5.30 -15.25 -14.23
C SER A 124 5.70 -13.95 -13.52
N SER A 125 4.80 -13.43 -12.69
CA SER A 125 5.06 -12.31 -11.81
C SER A 125 6.22 -12.59 -10.85
N GLY A 126 7.04 -11.56 -10.65
CA GLY A 126 8.10 -11.60 -9.64
C GLY A 126 7.57 -11.42 -8.21
N SER A 127 6.27 -11.16 -8.04
CA SER A 127 5.64 -11.01 -6.74
C SER A 127 5.05 -12.33 -6.27
N GLN A 128 5.46 -12.74 -5.07
CA GLN A 128 5.06 -14.00 -4.45
C GLN A 128 4.66 -13.78 -2.99
N GLY A 129 3.86 -14.69 -2.44
CA GLY A 129 3.51 -14.70 -1.03
C GLY A 129 2.97 -16.05 -0.58
N ILE A 130 2.49 -16.10 0.67
CA ILE A 130 1.97 -17.30 1.32
C ILE A 130 0.53 -17.08 1.75
N VAL A 131 -0.35 -17.97 1.34
CA VAL A 131 -1.77 -17.99 1.70
C VAL A 131 -1.95 -18.20 3.21
N THR A 132 -2.71 -17.34 3.87
CA THR A 132 -2.96 -17.44 5.33
C THR A 132 -4.16 -18.32 5.67
N PHE A 133 -5.17 -18.37 4.79
CA PHE A 133 -6.39 -19.19 4.90
C PHE A 133 -6.75 -19.81 3.55
N SER A 134 -7.22 -21.05 3.55
CA SER A 134 -7.68 -21.71 2.32
C SER A 134 -8.87 -20.95 1.72
N ALA A 135 -8.89 -20.81 0.40
CA ALA A 135 -9.92 -20.09 -0.35
C ALA A 135 -10.22 -20.83 -1.65
N SER A 136 -11.49 -20.87 -2.06
CA SER A 136 -11.87 -21.43 -3.36
C SER A 136 -11.58 -20.42 -4.46
N LYS A 137 -11.45 -20.86 -5.71
CA LYS A 137 -11.32 -19.95 -6.84
C LYS A 137 -12.46 -18.93 -6.88
N GLY A 138 -12.11 -17.65 -6.98
CA GLY A 138 -13.02 -16.50 -7.00
C GLY A 138 -13.29 -15.89 -5.62
N ASP A 139 -12.96 -16.60 -4.53
CA ASP A 139 -13.12 -16.09 -3.17
C ASP A 139 -11.99 -15.13 -2.79
N PRO A 140 -12.21 -14.22 -1.83
CA PRO A 140 -11.13 -13.44 -1.23
C PRO A 140 -10.13 -14.35 -0.52
N VAL A 141 -8.85 -14.04 -0.68
CA VAL A 141 -7.74 -14.71 -0.01
C VAL A 141 -6.78 -13.68 0.55
N GLU A 142 -6.33 -13.91 1.78
CA GLU A 142 -5.24 -13.13 2.36
C GLU A 142 -3.90 -13.81 2.07
N VAL A 143 -2.96 -13.01 1.57
CA VAL A 143 -1.60 -13.43 1.22
C VAL A 143 -0.62 -12.63 2.07
N SER A 144 0.27 -13.34 2.75
CA SER A 144 1.27 -12.78 3.66
C SER A 144 2.69 -13.04 3.17
N LYS A 145 3.69 -12.46 3.85
CA LYS A 145 5.12 -12.64 3.54
C LYS A 145 5.42 -12.30 2.08
N ILE A 146 4.79 -11.24 1.59
CA ILE A 146 4.91 -10.84 0.20
C ILE A 146 6.35 -10.42 -0.08
N ARG A 147 6.87 -10.90 -1.20
CA ARG A 147 8.21 -10.59 -1.70
C ARG A 147 8.14 -10.27 -3.19
N GLY A 148 9.10 -9.48 -3.65
CA GLY A 148 9.19 -9.04 -5.03
C GLY A 148 8.19 -7.93 -5.36
N ILE A 149 8.14 -7.55 -6.63
CA ILE A 149 7.36 -6.40 -7.11
C ILE A 149 6.28 -6.91 -8.05
N ILE A 150 5.04 -6.48 -7.82
CA ILE A 150 3.94 -6.72 -8.74
C ILE A 150 4.24 -5.91 -10.01
N LYS A 151 4.60 -6.61 -11.08
CA LYS A 151 4.76 -5.98 -12.38
C LYS A 151 3.37 -5.73 -12.95
N TYR A 152 2.97 -4.47 -13.01
CA TYR A 152 1.82 -4.06 -13.79
C TYR A 152 2.21 -2.88 -14.68
N ARG A 153 1.45 -2.68 -15.76
CA ARG A 153 1.56 -1.50 -16.61
C ARG A 153 0.34 -0.62 -16.32
N PRO A 154 0.53 0.64 -15.89
CA PRO A 154 -0.59 1.56 -15.78
C PRO A 154 -1.35 1.63 -17.10
N GLY A 155 -2.68 1.72 -16.99
CA GLY A 155 -3.55 1.99 -18.11
C GLY A 155 -3.49 3.46 -18.52
N ASN A 156 -4.27 3.81 -19.54
CA ASN A 156 -4.33 5.16 -20.06
C ASN A 156 -5.51 5.93 -19.47
N LEU A 157 -5.25 7.14 -18.98
CA LEU A 157 -6.29 8.10 -18.61
C LEU A 157 -6.56 9.02 -19.81
N PHE A 158 -7.72 8.85 -20.45
CA PHE A 158 -8.20 9.75 -21.49
C PHE A 158 -9.14 10.79 -20.88
N ILE A 159 -9.00 12.04 -21.31
CA ILE A 159 -9.86 13.14 -20.83
C ILE A 159 -10.47 13.82 -22.04
N VAL A 160 -11.80 13.87 -22.06
CA VAL A 160 -12.58 14.45 -23.15
C VAL A 160 -13.45 15.57 -22.59
N ARG A 161 -13.30 16.76 -23.18
CA ARG A 161 -14.22 17.87 -22.96
C ARG A 161 -15.42 17.71 -23.90
N VAL A 162 -16.63 17.93 -23.38
CA VAL A 162 -17.83 18.06 -24.22
C VAL A 162 -18.45 19.44 -24.06
N ASP A 163 -19.15 19.90 -25.09
CA ASP A 163 -19.83 21.19 -25.14
C ASP A 163 -21.25 21.01 -25.73
N PHE A 164 -22.13 22.00 -25.55
CA PHE A 164 -23.50 21.93 -26.04
C PHE A 164 -23.58 21.82 -27.57
N ASP A 165 -22.66 22.43 -28.31
CA ASP A 165 -22.57 22.32 -29.77
C ASP A 165 -22.31 20.87 -30.22
N GLY A 166 -21.59 20.10 -29.41
CA GLY A 166 -21.32 18.69 -29.63
C GLY A 166 -22.46 17.77 -29.22
N TYR A 167 -23.50 18.28 -28.54
CA TYR A 167 -24.62 17.48 -27.98
C TYR A 167 -25.61 17.07 -29.08
N THR A 168 -25.12 16.26 -30.02
CA THR A 168 -25.82 15.80 -31.22
C THR A 168 -25.61 14.30 -31.41
N SER A 169 -26.43 13.66 -32.25
CA SER A 169 -26.29 12.23 -32.58
C SER A 169 -24.89 11.89 -33.12
N ALA A 170 -24.26 12.80 -33.87
CA ALA A 170 -22.91 12.62 -34.36
C ALA A 170 -21.87 12.65 -33.22
N GLY A 171 -22.00 13.58 -32.27
CA GLY A 171 -21.13 13.66 -31.10
C GLY A 171 -21.23 12.41 -30.20
N PHE A 172 -22.44 11.93 -29.94
CA PHE A 172 -22.65 10.70 -29.14
C PHE A 172 -22.02 9.48 -29.82
N ARG A 173 -22.17 9.38 -31.15
CA ARG A 173 -21.55 8.31 -31.94
C ARG A 173 -20.02 8.36 -31.87
N LYS A 174 -19.42 9.53 -32.04
CA LYS A 174 -17.96 9.72 -31.93
C LYS A 174 -17.43 9.28 -30.55
N LEU A 175 -18.11 9.67 -29.47
CA LEU A 175 -17.73 9.26 -28.12
C LEU A 175 -17.82 7.73 -27.93
N GLY A 176 -18.87 7.10 -28.46
CA GLY A 176 -19.02 5.63 -28.41
C GLY A 176 -17.97 4.89 -29.24
N GLU A 177 -17.61 5.41 -30.42
CA GLU A 177 -16.53 4.88 -31.26
C GLU A 177 -15.18 5.01 -30.55
N PHE A 178 -14.90 6.18 -29.97
CA PHE A 178 -13.70 6.42 -29.17
C PHE A 178 -13.59 5.47 -27.97
N HIS A 179 -14.68 5.26 -27.22
CA HIS A 179 -14.72 4.34 -26.07
C HIS A 179 -14.32 2.91 -26.48
N LYS A 180 -14.81 2.45 -27.64
CA LYS A 180 -14.48 1.12 -28.18
C LYS A 180 -13.05 1.06 -28.70
N GLU A 181 -12.61 2.05 -29.48
CA GLU A 181 -11.28 2.12 -30.06
C GLU A 181 -10.19 2.09 -28.98
N LYS A 182 -10.38 2.85 -27.90
CA LYS A 182 -9.43 2.91 -26.78
C LYS A 182 -9.59 1.80 -25.75
N GLN A 183 -10.52 0.86 -25.97
CA GLN A 183 -10.80 -0.25 -25.05
C GLN A 183 -11.02 0.25 -23.62
N ILE A 184 -11.86 1.28 -23.45
CA ILE A 184 -12.10 1.89 -22.14
C ILE A 184 -12.82 0.88 -21.24
N ASN A 185 -12.30 0.72 -20.03
CA ASN A 185 -12.84 -0.18 -19.00
C ASN A 185 -13.62 0.57 -17.91
N PHE A 186 -13.27 1.83 -17.65
CA PHE A 186 -13.92 2.67 -16.64
C PHE A 186 -14.19 4.06 -17.18
N THR A 187 -15.44 4.53 -17.09
CA THR A 187 -15.81 5.88 -17.54
C THR A 187 -16.34 6.71 -16.37
N GLY A 188 -15.80 7.91 -16.20
CA GLY A 188 -16.28 8.92 -15.28
C GLY A 188 -16.94 10.08 -16.02
N ALA A 189 -18.06 10.58 -15.50
CA ALA A 189 -18.71 11.78 -16.00
C ALA A 189 -18.66 12.90 -14.96
N PHE A 190 -18.03 14.03 -15.30
CA PHE A 190 -17.83 15.15 -14.40
C PHE A 190 -18.63 16.39 -14.87
N GLY A 191 -19.82 16.55 -14.29
CA GLY A 191 -20.77 17.61 -14.61
C GLY A 191 -22.02 17.09 -15.36
N VAL A 192 -23.09 17.89 -15.37
CA VAL A 192 -24.41 17.45 -15.86
C VAL A 192 -24.42 17.21 -17.37
N LEU A 193 -23.82 18.12 -18.15
CA LEU A 193 -23.70 17.96 -19.60
C LEU A 193 -22.92 16.69 -19.95
N ALA A 194 -21.76 16.46 -19.32
CA ALA A 194 -20.96 15.25 -19.50
C ALA A 194 -21.77 13.97 -19.22
N TYR A 195 -22.47 13.93 -18.08
CA TYR A 195 -23.32 12.79 -17.73
C TYR A 195 -24.39 12.51 -18.80
N LYS A 196 -25.10 13.55 -19.23
CA LYS A 196 -26.13 13.41 -20.28
C LYS A 196 -25.54 13.03 -21.63
N PHE A 197 -24.35 13.52 -21.97
CA PHE A 197 -23.65 13.17 -23.20
C PHE A 197 -23.29 11.67 -23.21
N CYS A 198 -22.70 11.17 -22.12
CA CYS A 198 -22.39 9.75 -21.96
C CYS A 198 -23.65 8.87 -21.98
N GLN A 199 -24.74 9.31 -21.35
CA GLN A 199 -26.02 8.60 -21.38
C GLN A 199 -26.55 8.48 -22.81
N ARG A 200 -26.46 9.54 -23.63
CA ARG A 200 -26.85 9.50 -25.04
C ARG A 200 -25.93 8.63 -25.90
N ALA A 201 -24.66 8.48 -25.51
CA ALA A 201 -23.72 7.55 -26.10
C ALA A 201 -23.88 6.10 -25.60
N SER A 202 -24.85 5.81 -24.73
CA SER A 202 -25.08 4.49 -24.12
C SER A 202 -23.87 3.95 -23.35
N LEU A 203 -23.15 4.83 -22.66
CA LEU A 203 -22.01 4.47 -21.82
C LEU A 203 -22.45 4.36 -20.36
N ASP A 204 -21.97 3.33 -19.67
CA ASP A 204 -22.06 3.23 -18.21
C ASP A 204 -21.00 4.12 -17.58
N VAL A 205 -21.40 4.96 -16.63
CA VAL A 205 -20.53 6.01 -16.07
C VAL A 205 -20.68 6.17 -14.57
N SER A 206 -19.54 6.35 -13.90
CA SER A 206 -19.51 6.81 -12.52
C SER A 206 -19.61 8.34 -12.46
N ILE A 207 -20.48 8.84 -11.58
CA ILE A 207 -20.67 10.27 -11.32
C ILE A 207 -20.09 10.72 -9.98
N PHE A 208 -19.76 9.78 -9.09
CA PHE A 208 -19.19 10.08 -7.78
C PHE A 208 -17.67 9.87 -7.82
N ALA A 209 -16.94 10.91 -7.43
CA ALA A 209 -15.48 10.98 -7.56
C ALA A 209 -14.95 10.56 -8.95
N PRO A 210 -15.50 11.11 -10.06
CA PRO A 210 -15.19 10.62 -11.41
C PRO A 210 -13.73 10.84 -11.80
N VAL A 211 -13.11 11.94 -11.35
CA VAL A 211 -11.70 12.24 -11.61
C VAL A 211 -10.82 11.23 -10.90
N GLU A 212 -11.02 11.06 -9.59
CA GLU A 212 -10.26 10.14 -8.76
C GLU A 212 -10.45 8.69 -9.20
N GLY A 213 -11.67 8.28 -9.53
CA GLY A 213 -11.99 6.94 -10.03
C GLY A 213 -11.29 6.64 -11.35
N CYS A 214 -11.24 7.59 -12.29
CA CYS A 214 -10.52 7.40 -13.55
C CYS A 214 -9.01 7.28 -13.33
N ILE A 215 -8.44 8.08 -12.43
CA ILE A 215 -7.01 7.97 -12.04
C ILE A 215 -6.76 6.59 -11.44
N GLU A 216 -7.54 6.18 -10.45
CA GLU A 216 -7.39 4.90 -9.74
C GLU A 216 -7.49 3.70 -10.70
N ALA A 217 -8.45 3.70 -11.62
CA ALA A 217 -8.58 2.68 -12.66
C ALA A 217 -7.31 2.59 -13.53
N SER A 218 -6.78 3.74 -13.97
CA SER A 218 -5.52 3.81 -14.71
C SER A 218 -4.33 3.30 -13.92
N VAL A 219 -4.22 3.64 -12.63
CA VAL A 219 -3.15 3.10 -11.76
C VAL A 219 -3.25 1.59 -11.69
N LYS A 220 -4.47 1.04 -11.68
CA LYS A 220 -4.69 -0.39 -11.60
C LYS A 220 -4.56 -1.13 -12.94
N GLY A 221 -4.15 -0.44 -14.01
CA GLY A 221 -3.88 -1.04 -15.31
C GLY A 221 -5.03 -0.98 -16.32
N LEU A 222 -6.12 -0.29 -15.98
CA LEU A 222 -7.31 -0.16 -16.82
C LEU A 222 -7.26 1.13 -17.66
N ASN A 223 -7.74 1.08 -18.91
CA ASN A 223 -7.95 2.31 -19.65
C ASN A 223 -9.21 3.00 -19.11
N SER A 224 -9.09 4.28 -18.75
CA SER A 224 -10.21 5.06 -18.22
C SER A 224 -10.49 6.29 -19.07
N LEU A 225 -11.75 6.71 -19.08
CA LEU A 225 -12.22 7.88 -19.80
C LEU A 225 -12.94 8.82 -18.83
N LEU A 226 -12.43 10.03 -18.70
CA LEU A 226 -13.11 11.09 -18.00
C LEU A 226 -13.74 12.05 -19.02
N VAL A 227 -15.07 12.12 -19.04
CA VAL A 227 -15.81 13.12 -19.80
C VAL A 227 -16.20 14.25 -18.85
N TYR A 228 -15.92 15.50 -19.21
CA TYR A 228 -16.21 16.63 -18.32
C TYR A 228 -16.92 17.79 -19.02
N SER A 229 -17.81 18.45 -18.26
CA SER A 229 -18.50 19.68 -18.69
C SER A 229 -17.56 20.90 -18.58
N PRO A 230 -17.72 21.94 -19.41
CA PRO A 230 -16.83 23.10 -19.42
C PRO A 230 -16.76 23.83 -18.07
N GLU A 231 -17.88 23.93 -17.36
CA GLU A 231 -17.97 24.51 -16.01
C GLU A 231 -17.09 23.78 -14.97
N MET A 232 -16.78 22.50 -15.21
CA MET A 232 -16.00 21.67 -14.29
C MET A 232 -14.49 21.80 -14.50
N SER A 233 -14.03 22.52 -15.53
CA SER A 233 -12.61 22.64 -15.90
C SER A 233 -11.72 23.02 -14.71
N ARG A 234 -12.10 24.05 -13.94
CA ARG A 234 -11.31 24.51 -12.79
C ARG A 234 -11.14 23.42 -11.73
N PHE A 235 -12.20 22.69 -11.43
CA PHE A 235 -12.19 21.62 -10.43
C PHE A 235 -11.41 20.40 -10.93
N LEU A 236 -11.50 20.12 -12.23
CA LEU A 236 -10.75 19.05 -12.87
C LEU A 236 -9.25 19.26 -12.71
N PHE A 237 -8.73 20.42 -13.13
CA PHE A 237 -7.30 20.69 -13.05
C PHE A 237 -6.78 20.68 -11.62
N LYS A 238 -7.57 21.20 -10.66
CA LYS A 238 -7.23 21.10 -9.24
C LYS A 238 -7.07 19.63 -8.80
N LYS A 239 -8.10 18.81 -9.02
CA LYS A 239 -8.09 17.39 -8.65
C LYS A 239 -6.99 16.60 -9.37
N LEU A 240 -6.69 16.92 -10.63
CA LEU A 240 -5.57 16.31 -11.35
C LEU A 240 -4.24 16.68 -10.70
N SER A 241 -3.99 17.97 -10.43
CA SER A 241 -2.72 18.41 -9.81
C SER A 241 -2.46 17.77 -8.44
N GLU A 242 -3.51 17.48 -7.68
CA GLU A 242 -3.39 16.86 -6.36
C GLU A 242 -3.03 15.36 -6.43
N ASN A 243 -3.27 14.69 -7.56
CA ASN A 243 -3.21 13.23 -7.66
C ASN A 243 -2.26 12.69 -8.73
N VAL A 244 -2.03 13.42 -9.82
CA VAL A 244 -1.31 12.93 -11.00
C VAL A 244 0.15 12.62 -10.68
N ASP A 245 0.84 13.49 -9.92
CA ASP A 245 2.23 13.28 -9.53
C ASP A 245 2.41 12.11 -8.57
N LYS A 246 1.44 11.92 -7.66
CA LYS A 246 1.42 10.80 -6.71
C LYS A 246 1.42 9.46 -7.44
N TYR A 247 0.71 9.38 -8.56
CA TYR A 247 0.45 8.14 -9.27
C TYR A 247 1.21 8.00 -10.59
N LYS A 248 2.00 9.01 -10.99
CA LYS A 248 2.79 9.05 -12.24
C LYS A 248 1.98 8.70 -13.50
N ILE A 249 0.69 9.06 -13.52
CA ILE A 249 -0.17 8.92 -14.69
C ILE A 249 0.06 10.11 -15.61
N ASN A 250 -0.01 9.92 -16.93
CA ASN A 250 0.00 11.05 -17.86
C ASN A 250 -1.39 11.19 -18.51
N PRO A 251 -2.20 12.18 -18.12
CA PRO A 251 -3.52 12.39 -18.69
C PRO A 251 -3.46 12.75 -20.18
N LYS A 252 -4.27 12.10 -21.00
CA LYS A 252 -4.35 12.31 -22.45
C LYS A 252 -5.61 13.11 -22.78
N PHE A 253 -5.47 14.43 -22.84
CA PHE A 253 -6.54 15.31 -23.32
C PHE A 253 -6.79 15.06 -24.80
N THR A 254 -8.04 14.78 -25.16
CA THR A 254 -8.44 14.39 -26.51
C THR A 254 -9.73 15.11 -26.92
N GLU A 255 -9.82 15.45 -28.21
CA GLU A 255 -11.03 15.99 -28.84
C GLU A 255 -11.76 14.90 -29.62
N LEU A 256 -13.09 15.00 -29.74
CA LEU A 256 -13.97 14.02 -30.41
C LEU A 256 -14.23 14.31 -31.89
#